data_AF-A0A7K0G3C1-F1
#
_entry.id   AF-A0A7K0G3C1-F1
#
_cell.length_a   1.000
_cell.length_b   1.000
_cell.length_c   1.000
_cell.angle_alpha   90.00
_cell.angle_beta   90.00
_cell.angle_gamma   90.00
#
_symmetry.space_group_name_H-M   'P 1'
#
loop_
_entity.id
_entity.type
_entity.pdbx_description
1 polymer ?
#
loop_
_entity_poly.entity_id
_entity_poly.type
_entity_poly.pdbx_seq_one_letter_code
_entity_poly.pdbx_strand_id
1 'polypeptide(L)'
;MKTATILFIETLQKREQLIVSDKFTKPNRGVFSTLLNAEAEKKMGKEVNHQISELTDVYFKAVVLCRKNRKNEALAILLEADNAFEHFDLKPKRILSLFKISAWANYHYKLDEYTKGINLLVAGLSQSAMLEAEGYDVLQYRRIEQLQNICRILFSSKRYLEGFSVMRSVLRFILTGNFEGLYVQEWDYRKFKQIRQMMENTLDSVFIQLAILNNTACDTLFGNIFYYDFFFKELLEIMETDTYNRSILYNWMYVKASYFKEGKEAFLNNVSTFLKDEEISPDYNKLKENLLLNSIEVLKEHESRDLKLVKESVSQYISNLQPLAV
;
A
#
# COMPACT_ATOMS: atom_id res chain seq x y z
N MET A 1 -37.25 1.81 -17.68
CA MET A 1 -35.78 1.84 -17.59
C MET A 1 -35.39 1.95 -16.12
N LYS A 2 -34.52 1.09 -15.60
CA LYS A 2 -33.99 1.25 -14.22
C LYS A 2 -32.92 2.34 -14.23
N THR A 3 -32.88 3.17 -13.20
CA THR A 3 -31.81 4.18 -13.04
C THR A 3 -30.49 3.50 -12.64
N ALA A 4 -29.35 4.15 -12.91
CA ALA A 4 -28.03 3.65 -12.51
C ALA A 4 -27.97 3.36 -10.99
N THR A 5 -28.62 4.20 -10.18
CA THR A 5 -28.75 4.01 -8.73
C THR A 5 -29.49 2.72 -8.37
N ILE A 6 -30.61 2.40 -9.04
CA ILE A 6 -31.37 1.16 -8.79
C ILE A 6 -30.53 -0.06 -9.17
N LEU A 7 -29.86 -0.03 -10.33
CA LEU A 7 -28.97 -1.12 -10.77
C LEU A 7 -27.79 -1.33 -9.80
N PHE A 8 -27.25 -0.24 -9.26
CA PHE A 8 -26.20 -0.30 -8.24
C PHE A 8 -26.71 -0.96 -6.96
N ILE A 9 -27.87 -0.54 -6.42
CA ILE A 9 -28.47 -1.15 -5.22
C ILE A 9 -28.73 -2.65 -5.44
N GLU A 10 -29.32 -3.04 -6.57
CA GLU A 10 -29.56 -4.45 -6.90
C GLU A 10 -28.27 -5.28 -6.98
N THR A 11 -27.18 -4.66 -7.42
CA THR A 11 -25.86 -5.30 -7.48
C THR A 11 -25.34 -5.61 -6.09
N LEU A 12 -25.47 -4.67 -5.14
CA LEU A 12 -25.06 -4.85 -3.76
C LEU A 12 -25.89 -5.96 -3.09
N GLN A 13 -27.21 -5.95 -3.30
CA GLN A 13 -28.13 -6.92 -2.70
C GLN A 13 -27.94 -8.35 -3.23
N LYS A 14 -27.65 -8.53 -4.53
CA LYS A 14 -27.42 -9.88 -5.10
C LYS A 14 -26.15 -10.55 -4.56
N ARG A 15 -25.13 -9.80 -4.16
CA ARG A 15 -23.88 -10.35 -3.60
C ARG A 15 -23.98 -10.73 -2.11
N GLU A 16 -25.11 -10.46 -1.45
CA GLU A 16 -25.38 -10.92 -0.08
C GLU A 16 -25.47 -12.46 0.04
N GLN A 17 -25.62 -13.18 -1.08
CA GLN A 17 -25.91 -14.63 -1.10
C GLN A 17 -24.69 -15.52 -1.36
N LEU A 18 -23.50 -14.96 -1.60
CA LEU A 18 -22.28 -15.74 -1.90
C LEU A 18 -21.27 -15.60 -0.76
N ILE A 19 -21.38 -16.49 0.23
CA ILE A 19 -20.34 -16.69 1.24
C ILE A 19 -19.24 -17.53 0.58
N VAL A 20 -18.16 -16.88 0.15
CA VAL A 20 -16.94 -17.58 -0.24
C VAL A 20 -16.11 -17.81 1.02
N SER A 21 -16.11 -19.04 1.52
CA SER A 21 -15.17 -19.47 2.55
C SER A 21 -13.82 -19.70 1.88
N ASP A 22 -12.86 -18.79 2.04
CA ASP A 22 -11.50 -19.07 1.62
C ASP A 22 -10.66 -19.57 2.79
N LYS A 23 -10.41 -20.88 2.77
CA LYS A 23 -9.38 -21.53 3.55
C LYS A 23 -8.09 -21.45 2.74
N PHE A 24 -7.28 -20.42 2.97
CA PHE A 24 -5.85 -20.53 2.71
C PHE A 24 -4.97 -20.14 3.90
N THR A 25 -4.19 -21.16 4.24
CA THR A 25 -3.22 -21.40 5.30
C THR A 25 -2.01 -20.49 5.34
N LYS A 26 -1.57 -20.20 6.57
CA LYS A 26 -0.21 -19.87 7.09
C LYS A 26 0.61 -18.77 6.37
N PRO A 27 1.29 -17.89 7.13
CA PRO A 27 2.17 -16.88 6.54
C PRO A 27 3.41 -17.56 5.95
N ASN A 28 3.42 -17.79 4.63
CA ASN A 28 4.66 -17.98 3.90
C ASN A 28 5.48 -16.69 4.04
N ARG A 29 6.78 -16.79 4.33
CA ARG A 29 7.69 -15.64 4.23
C ARG A 29 7.51 -15.03 2.84
N GLY A 30 7.24 -13.73 2.78
CA GLY A 30 6.95 -13.04 1.51
C GLY A 30 8.10 -13.16 0.52
N VAL A 31 7.80 -13.08 -0.78
CA VAL A 31 8.78 -13.23 -1.89
C VAL A 31 10.03 -12.37 -1.68
N PHE A 32 9.85 -11.13 -1.20
CA PHE A 32 10.95 -10.24 -0.81
C PHE A 32 11.93 -10.89 0.17
N SER A 33 11.44 -11.42 1.30
CA SER A 33 12.28 -12.02 2.35
C SER A 33 13.00 -13.25 1.84
N THR A 34 12.35 -14.06 1.01
CA THR A 34 12.98 -15.23 0.37
C THR A 34 14.15 -14.82 -0.52
N LEU A 35 13.96 -13.83 -1.38
CA LEU A 35 15.00 -13.33 -2.29
C LEU A 35 16.15 -12.65 -1.54
N LEU A 36 15.85 -11.84 -0.52
CA LEU A 36 16.86 -11.19 0.31
C LEU A 36 17.71 -12.21 1.07
N ASN A 37 17.07 -13.22 1.67
CA ASN A 37 17.76 -14.29 2.38
C ASN A 37 18.62 -15.14 1.46
N ALA A 38 18.17 -15.42 0.24
CA ALA A 38 18.96 -16.15 -0.76
C ALA A 38 20.25 -15.38 -1.12
N GLU A 39 20.17 -14.07 -1.36
CA GLU A 39 21.35 -13.24 -1.63
C GLU A 39 22.25 -13.07 -0.41
N ALA A 40 21.68 -12.92 0.78
CA ALA A 40 22.43 -12.85 2.03
C ALA A 40 23.21 -14.15 2.31
N GLU A 41 22.55 -15.31 2.18
CA GLU A 41 23.17 -16.63 2.32
C GLU A 41 24.29 -16.85 1.30
N LYS A 42 24.06 -16.50 0.03
CA LYS A 42 25.09 -16.58 -1.02
C LYS A 42 26.33 -15.73 -0.71
N LYS A 43 26.16 -14.55 -0.10
CA LYS A 43 27.26 -13.60 0.16
C LYS A 43 27.94 -13.80 1.52
N MET A 44 27.29 -14.42 2.50
CA MET A 44 27.78 -14.48 3.90
C MET A 44 27.75 -15.88 4.50
N GLY A 45 27.16 -16.86 3.82
CA GLY A 45 26.98 -18.21 4.33
C GLY A 45 25.69 -18.37 5.14
N LYS A 46 25.25 -19.62 5.27
CA LYS A 46 23.98 -20.01 5.87
C LYS A 46 23.88 -19.66 7.36
N GLU A 47 24.96 -19.86 8.11
CA GLU A 47 25.00 -19.62 9.56
C GLU A 47 24.80 -18.13 9.88
N VAL A 48 25.55 -17.26 9.21
CA VAL A 48 25.41 -15.81 9.38
C VAL A 48 24.03 -15.32 8.95
N ASN A 49 23.48 -15.87 7.86
CA ASN A 49 22.13 -15.54 7.41
C ASN A 49 21.04 -15.98 8.40
N HIS A 50 21.25 -17.10 9.10
CA HIS A 50 20.36 -17.57 10.16
C HIS A 50 20.34 -16.56 11.33
N GLN A 51 21.51 -16.15 11.82
CA GLN A 51 21.64 -15.16 12.88
C GLN A 51 21.04 -13.79 12.49
N ILE A 52 21.21 -13.36 11.24
CA ILE A 52 20.55 -12.15 10.72
C ILE A 52 19.03 -12.29 10.77
N SER A 53 18.51 -13.45 10.36
CA SER A 53 17.07 -13.71 10.37
C SER A 53 16.49 -13.68 11.79
N GLU A 54 17.17 -14.30 12.76
CA GLU A 54 16.75 -14.30 14.16
C GLU A 54 16.64 -12.88 14.73
N LEU A 55 17.68 -12.06 14.56
CA LEU A 55 17.64 -10.68 15.06
C LEU A 55 16.62 -9.82 14.30
N THR A 56 16.43 -10.08 13.00
CA THR A 56 15.37 -9.44 12.20
C THR A 56 13.97 -9.75 12.75
N ASP A 57 13.72 -10.99 13.18
CA ASP A 57 12.45 -11.39 13.80
C ASP A 57 12.21 -10.67 15.14
N VAL A 58 13.26 -10.35 15.91
CA VAL A 58 13.15 -9.53 17.13
C VAL A 58 12.71 -8.10 16.80
N TYR A 59 13.31 -7.47 15.78
CA TYR A 59 12.87 -6.14 15.31
C TYR A 59 11.42 -6.17 14.80
N PHE A 60 10.99 -7.21 14.09
CA PHE A 60 9.61 -7.37 13.67
C PHE A 60 8.64 -7.53 14.85
N LYS A 61 9.03 -8.25 15.91
CA LYS A 61 8.26 -8.36 17.14
C LYS A 61 8.00 -6.98 17.76
N ALA A 62 9.00 -6.09 17.80
CA ALA A 62 8.82 -4.72 18.26
C ALA A 62 7.82 -3.92 17.40
N VAL A 63 7.87 -4.06 16.08
CA VAL A 63 6.89 -3.44 15.16
C VAL A 63 5.47 -3.94 15.43
N VAL A 64 5.28 -5.25 15.66
CA VAL A 64 3.98 -5.82 16.02
C VAL A 64 3.46 -5.23 17.34
N LEU A 65 4.32 -5.08 18.35
CA LEU A 65 3.96 -4.44 19.62
C LEU A 65 3.57 -2.97 19.43
N CYS A 66 4.31 -2.23 18.60
CA CYS A 66 3.96 -0.85 18.22
C CYS A 66 2.58 -0.76 17.56
N ARG A 67 2.24 -1.68 16.64
CA ARG A 67 0.92 -1.75 16.00
C ARG A 67 -0.20 -2.03 16.99
N LYS A 68 0.06 -2.81 18.04
CA LYS A 68 -0.85 -3.10 19.16
C LYS A 68 -0.87 -2.01 20.23
N ASN A 69 -0.25 -0.85 20.00
CA ASN A 69 -0.13 0.26 20.95
C ASN A 69 0.59 -0.09 22.27
N ARG A 70 1.41 -1.16 22.29
CA ARG A 70 2.20 -1.62 23.46
C ARG A 70 3.59 -0.98 23.43
N LYS A 71 3.64 0.35 23.55
CA LYS A 71 4.85 1.17 23.30
C LYS A 71 6.01 0.84 24.25
N ASN A 72 5.76 0.69 25.55
CA ASN A 72 6.82 0.41 26.53
C ASN A 72 7.47 -0.96 26.30
N GLU A 73 6.67 -1.96 25.94
CA GLU A 73 7.19 -3.29 25.62
C GLU A 73 7.94 -3.29 24.30
N ALA A 74 7.46 -2.55 23.30
CA ALA A 74 8.19 -2.38 22.06
C ALA A 74 9.57 -1.74 22.30
N LEU A 75 9.66 -0.72 23.16
CA LEU A 75 10.93 -0.10 23.53
C LEU A 75 11.89 -1.11 24.17
N ALA A 76 11.42 -1.92 25.12
CA ALA A 76 12.25 -2.94 25.76
C ALA A 76 12.82 -3.92 24.74
N ILE A 77 12.00 -4.41 23.80
CA ILE A 77 12.44 -5.31 22.72
C ILE A 77 13.42 -4.61 21.76
N LEU A 78 13.22 -3.33 21.45
CA LEU A 78 14.15 -2.57 20.59
C LEU A 78 15.52 -2.41 21.23
N LEU A 79 15.57 -2.11 22.54
CA LEU A 79 16.83 -1.97 23.27
C LEU A 79 17.56 -3.32 23.39
N GLU A 80 16.83 -4.41 23.62
CA GLU A 80 17.37 -5.77 23.58
C GLU A 80 17.98 -6.11 22.21
N ALA A 81 17.23 -5.85 21.13
CA ALA A 81 17.69 -6.06 19.77
C ALA A 81 18.91 -5.21 19.43
N ASP A 82 18.94 -3.95 19.86
CA ASP A 82 20.09 -3.05 19.65
C ASP A 82 21.33 -3.53 20.39
N ASN A 83 21.20 -4.08 21.60
CA ASN A 83 22.32 -4.70 22.29
C ASN A 83 22.82 -5.94 21.55
N ALA A 84 21.93 -6.82 21.07
CA ALA A 84 22.31 -7.98 20.26
C ALA A 84 22.97 -7.57 18.93
N PHE A 85 22.45 -6.52 18.29
CA PHE A 85 22.99 -5.94 17.06
C PHE A 85 24.47 -5.56 17.20
N GLU A 86 24.89 -5.04 18.35
CA GLU A 86 26.28 -4.61 18.54
C GLU A 86 27.31 -5.74 18.46
N HIS A 87 26.89 -6.99 18.66
CA HIS A 87 27.76 -8.17 18.64
C HIS A 87 28.00 -8.73 17.23
N PHE A 88 27.37 -8.18 16.19
CA PHE A 88 27.58 -8.59 14.81
C PHE A 88 28.80 -7.89 14.16
N ASP A 89 29.45 -8.59 13.24
CA ASP A 89 30.45 -7.98 12.36
C ASP A 89 29.86 -6.91 11.43
N LEU A 90 30.72 -6.08 10.85
CA LEU A 90 30.32 -4.95 10.01
C LEU A 90 29.41 -5.35 8.84
N LYS A 91 29.70 -6.46 8.16
CA LYS A 91 28.95 -6.88 6.96
C LYS A 91 27.50 -7.28 7.29
N PRO A 92 27.21 -8.18 8.25
CA PRO A 92 25.85 -8.43 8.74
C PRO A 92 25.15 -7.20 9.29
N LYS A 93 25.87 -6.34 10.05
CA LYS A 93 25.32 -5.09 10.61
C LYS A 93 24.69 -4.20 9.53
N ARG A 94 25.23 -4.18 8.31
CA ARG A 94 24.67 -3.37 7.22
C ARG A 94 23.29 -3.84 6.74
N ILE A 95 23.03 -5.14 6.73
CA ILE A 95 21.68 -5.64 6.38
C ILE A 95 20.74 -5.45 7.57
N LEU A 96 21.19 -5.82 8.77
CA LEU A 96 20.43 -5.71 10.00
C LEU A 96 20.01 -4.27 10.30
N SER A 97 20.85 -3.28 10.00
CA SER A 97 20.53 -1.89 10.27
C SER A 97 19.34 -1.40 9.44
N LEU A 98 19.06 -1.98 8.26
CA LEU A 98 17.83 -1.66 7.53
C LEU A 98 16.59 -2.02 8.34
N PHE A 99 16.58 -3.17 9.02
CA PHE A 99 15.47 -3.63 9.85
C PHE A 99 15.38 -2.86 11.17
N LYS A 100 16.53 -2.57 11.79
CA LYS A 100 16.65 -1.65 12.93
C LYS A 100 16.02 -0.29 12.61
N ILE A 101 16.40 0.32 11.48
CA ILE A 101 15.88 1.60 11.00
C ILE A 101 14.35 1.55 10.85
N SER A 102 13.82 0.53 10.16
CA SER A 102 12.38 0.37 9.96
C SER A 102 11.62 0.23 11.29
N ALA A 103 12.19 -0.52 12.24
CA ALA A 103 11.56 -0.75 13.54
C ALA A 103 11.54 0.52 14.41
N TRP A 104 12.67 1.22 14.51
CA TRP A 104 12.76 2.50 15.20
C TRP A 104 11.89 3.59 14.54
N ALA A 105 11.85 3.65 13.22
CA ALA A 105 10.97 4.58 12.51
C ALA A 105 9.49 4.33 12.85
N ASN A 106 9.08 3.05 12.94
CA ASN A 106 7.71 2.71 13.35
C ASN A 106 7.43 3.08 14.81
N TYR A 107 8.41 2.89 15.70
CA TYR A 107 8.32 3.29 17.09
C TYR A 107 8.13 4.80 17.24
N HIS A 108 8.98 5.61 16.60
CA HIS A 108 8.86 7.07 16.59
C HIS A 108 7.55 7.54 15.95
N TYR A 109 7.11 6.90 14.88
CA TYR A 109 5.78 7.15 14.29
C TYR A 109 4.66 6.94 15.32
N LYS A 110 4.71 5.87 16.13
CA LYS A 110 3.71 5.62 17.18
C LYS A 110 3.79 6.59 18.35
N LEU A 111 4.92 7.26 18.54
CA LEU A 111 5.08 8.34 19.52
C LEU A 111 4.74 9.74 18.96
N ASP A 112 4.22 9.80 17.73
CA ASP A 112 3.94 11.05 17.01
C ASP A 112 5.21 11.91 16.77
N GLU A 113 6.39 11.30 16.87
CA GLU A 113 7.69 11.90 16.55
C GLU A 113 7.99 11.79 15.05
N TYR A 114 7.07 12.33 14.24
CA TYR A 114 7.02 12.10 12.80
C TYR A 114 8.30 12.46 12.05
N THR A 115 8.92 13.60 12.37
CA THR A 115 10.19 14.02 11.75
C THR A 115 11.32 13.04 12.00
N LYS A 116 11.42 12.49 13.23
CA LYS A 116 12.42 11.45 13.55
C LYS A 116 12.17 10.18 12.74
N GLY A 117 10.90 9.75 12.67
CA GLY A 117 10.50 8.60 11.87
C GLY A 117 10.84 8.75 10.38
N ILE A 118 10.55 9.91 9.78
CA ILE A 118 10.87 10.19 8.38
C ILE A 118 12.39 10.20 8.17
N ASN A 119 13.15 10.89 9.02
CA ASN A 119 14.61 10.97 8.87
C ASN A 119 15.27 9.58 8.91
N LEU A 120 14.79 8.71 9.79
CA LEU A 120 15.25 7.31 9.83
C LEU A 120 14.94 6.58 8.52
N LEU A 121 13.71 6.68 8.01
CA LEU A 121 13.33 6.04 6.75
C LEU A 121 14.16 6.56 5.57
N VAL A 122 14.45 7.86 5.51
CA VAL A 122 15.32 8.45 4.49
C VAL A 122 16.75 7.89 4.59
N ALA A 123 17.32 7.78 5.79
CA ALA A 123 18.61 7.11 5.98
C ALA A 123 18.57 5.64 5.51
N GLY A 124 17.46 4.95 5.76
CA GLY A 124 17.21 3.59 5.29
C GLY A 124 17.13 3.48 3.76
N LEU A 125 16.61 4.51 3.07
CA LEU A 125 16.58 4.57 1.61
C LEU A 125 18.01 4.65 1.04
N SER A 126 18.83 5.58 1.56
CA SER A 126 20.23 5.73 1.14
C SER A 126 21.02 4.44 1.40
N GLN A 127 20.83 3.82 2.56
CA GLN A 127 21.52 2.58 2.88
C GLN A 127 21.09 1.41 1.97
N SER A 128 19.80 1.33 1.63
CA SER A 128 19.29 0.32 0.70
C SER A 128 19.89 0.51 -0.69
N ALA A 129 20.03 1.75 -1.16
CA ALA A 129 20.68 2.06 -2.44
C ALA A 129 22.16 1.63 -2.48
N MET A 130 22.90 1.83 -1.38
CA MET A 130 24.28 1.35 -1.28
C MET A 130 24.37 -0.18 -1.37
N LEU A 131 23.51 -0.90 -0.66
CA LEU A 131 23.49 -2.37 -0.70
C LEU A 131 23.02 -2.91 -2.06
N GLU A 132 22.09 -2.22 -2.72
CA GLU A 132 21.67 -2.53 -4.08
C GLU A 132 22.85 -2.43 -5.07
N ALA A 133 23.68 -1.39 -4.96
CA ALA A 133 24.91 -1.26 -5.76
C ALA A 133 25.91 -2.42 -5.52
N GLU A 134 25.82 -3.08 -4.36
CA GLU A 134 26.62 -4.27 -4.01
C GLU A 134 25.95 -5.59 -4.40
N GLY A 135 24.85 -5.53 -5.15
CA GLY A 135 24.15 -6.69 -5.71
C GLY A 135 23.05 -7.27 -4.82
N TYR A 136 22.45 -6.47 -3.94
CA TYR A 136 21.19 -6.81 -3.26
C TYR A 136 20.00 -6.18 -4.01
N ASP A 137 19.80 -6.54 -5.28
CA ASP A 137 18.87 -5.86 -6.20
C ASP A 137 17.41 -5.82 -5.70
N VAL A 138 16.98 -6.82 -4.92
CA VAL A 138 15.63 -6.88 -4.33
C VAL A 138 15.32 -5.68 -3.41
N LEU A 139 16.33 -4.97 -2.91
CA LEU A 139 16.15 -3.82 -2.02
C LEU A 139 15.47 -2.63 -2.69
N GLN A 140 15.41 -2.57 -4.03
CA GLN A 140 14.63 -1.55 -4.73
C GLN A 140 13.15 -1.56 -4.34
N TYR A 141 12.56 -2.75 -4.21
CA TYR A 141 11.15 -2.91 -3.81
C TYR A 141 10.94 -2.48 -2.34
N ARG A 142 11.92 -2.76 -1.47
CA ARG A 142 11.90 -2.27 -0.08
C ARG A 142 11.97 -0.75 0.00
N ARG A 143 12.73 -0.10 -0.88
CA ARG A 143 12.79 1.37 -0.92
C ARG A 143 11.42 1.97 -1.26
N ILE A 144 10.67 1.34 -2.16
CA ILE A 144 9.28 1.74 -2.41
C ILE A 144 8.41 1.55 -1.17
N GLU A 145 8.54 0.43 -0.45
CA GLU A 145 7.84 0.22 0.84
C GLU A 145 8.21 1.30 1.89
N GLN A 146 9.46 1.73 1.95
CA GLN A 146 9.90 2.81 2.83
C GLN A 146 9.26 4.15 2.44
N LEU A 147 9.16 4.46 1.14
CA LEU A 147 8.44 5.64 0.65
C LEU A 147 6.95 5.58 0.98
N GLN A 148 6.32 4.41 0.83
CA GLN A 148 4.95 4.16 1.29
C GLN A 148 4.78 4.44 2.79
N ASN A 149 5.74 4.03 3.62
CA ASN A 149 5.75 4.33 5.05
C ASN A 149 5.94 5.82 5.33
N ILE A 150 6.82 6.51 4.61
CA ILE A 150 6.96 7.98 4.69
C ILE A 150 5.63 8.66 4.35
N CYS A 151 4.94 8.24 3.27
CA CYS A 151 3.61 8.75 2.93
C CYS A 151 2.63 8.60 4.10
N ARG A 152 2.58 7.44 4.76
CA ARG A 152 1.69 7.23 5.93
C ARG A 152 2.00 8.22 7.05
N ILE A 153 3.29 8.39 7.38
CA ILE A 153 3.72 9.34 8.42
C ILE A 153 3.34 10.78 8.04
N LEU A 154 3.55 11.18 6.78
CA LEU A 154 3.19 12.51 6.29
C LEU A 154 1.70 12.78 6.46
N PHE A 155 0.83 11.83 6.11
CA PHE A 155 -0.62 11.96 6.30
C PHE A 155 -1.01 12.06 7.79
N SER A 156 -0.42 11.23 8.66
CA SER A 156 -0.67 11.31 10.11
C SER A 156 -0.21 12.64 10.70
N SER A 157 0.87 13.22 10.16
CA SER A 157 1.36 14.55 10.53
C SER A 157 0.61 15.71 9.87
N LYS A 158 -0.48 15.44 9.13
CA LYS A 158 -1.28 16.42 8.37
C LYS A 158 -0.54 17.12 7.23
N ARG A 159 0.62 16.60 6.81
CA ARG A 159 1.42 17.06 5.65
C ARG A 159 0.93 16.40 4.36
N TYR A 160 -0.36 16.57 4.06
CA TYR A 160 -1.05 15.81 3.01
C TYR A 160 -0.47 16.04 1.61
N LEU A 161 -0.23 17.28 1.20
CA LEU A 161 0.29 17.59 -0.14
C LEU A 161 1.68 16.99 -0.38
N GLU A 162 2.52 16.96 0.64
CA GLU A 162 3.83 16.29 0.58
C GLU A 162 3.65 14.77 0.43
N GLY A 163 2.76 14.17 1.23
CA GLY A 163 2.42 12.75 1.11
C GLY A 163 1.88 12.39 -0.28
N PHE A 164 1.02 13.24 -0.85
CA PHE A 164 0.49 13.07 -2.20
C PHE A 164 1.60 13.15 -3.26
N SER A 165 2.49 14.12 -3.13
CA SER A 165 3.60 14.32 -4.06
C SER A 165 4.55 13.11 -4.08
N VAL A 166 4.86 12.56 -2.90
CA VAL A 166 5.68 11.35 -2.78
C VAL A 166 4.96 10.16 -3.41
N MET A 167 3.67 9.96 -3.12
CA MET A 167 2.87 8.87 -3.68
C MET A 167 2.81 8.93 -5.21
N ARG A 168 2.61 10.12 -5.79
CA ARG A 168 2.60 10.33 -7.24
C ARG A 168 3.96 10.02 -7.86
N SER A 169 5.03 10.48 -7.21
CA SER A 169 6.41 10.22 -7.67
C SER A 169 6.74 8.72 -7.63
N VAL A 170 6.27 8.00 -6.62
CA VAL A 170 6.38 6.53 -6.55
C VAL A 170 5.65 5.87 -7.72
N LEU A 171 4.40 6.25 -7.99
CA LEU A 171 3.62 5.69 -9.09
C LEU A 171 4.28 5.98 -10.46
N ARG A 172 4.76 7.20 -10.67
CA ARG A 172 5.51 7.59 -11.88
C ARG A 172 6.77 6.76 -12.06
N PHE A 173 7.53 6.53 -10.98
CA PHE A 173 8.73 5.70 -11.04
C PHE A 173 8.39 4.27 -11.45
N ILE A 174 7.38 3.65 -10.84
CA ILE A 174 7.00 2.27 -11.16
C ILE A 174 6.55 2.14 -12.62
N LEU A 175 5.76 3.11 -13.11
CA LEU A 175 5.17 3.06 -14.46
C LEU A 175 6.12 3.48 -15.57
N THR A 176 6.99 4.46 -15.33
CA THR A 176 7.81 5.10 -16.39
C THR A 176 9.30 5.11 -16.11
N GLY A 177 9.71 4.81 -14.89
CA GLY A 177 11.10 4.98 -14.42
C GLY A 177 11.46 6.41 -14.02
N ASN A 178 10.53 7.37 -14.09
CA ASN A 178 10.78 8.73 -13.64
C ASN A 178 10.88 8.78 -12.10
N PHE A 179 12.06 9.11 -11.58
CA PHE A 179 12.36 9.20 -10.15
C PHE A 179 12.35 10.64 -9.59
N GLU A 180 11.97 11.63 -10.40
CA GLU A 180 11.80 13.02 -9.94
C GLU A 180 10.82 13.08 -8.75
N GLY A 181 11.18 13.80 -7.70
CA GLY A 181 10.37 13.93 -6.49
C GLY A 181 10.55 12.81 -5.45
N LEU A 182 11.41 11.81 -5.71
CA LEU A 182 11.78 10.81 -4.71
C LEU A 182 12.91 11.33 -3.78
N TYR A 183 12.92 10.87 -2.52
CA TYR A 183 13.83 11.33 -1.46
C TYR A 183 15.32 11.06 -1.73
N VAL A 184 15.64 10.09 -2.59
CA VAL A 184 17.00 9.69 -2.98
C VAL A 184 17.04 9.57 -4.50
N GLN A 185 18.20 9.79 -5.12
CA GLN A 185 18.32 9.90 -6.58
C GLN A 185 18.84 8.61 -7.24
N GLU A 186 19.40 7.70 -6.46
CA GLU A 186 20.04 6.47 -6.93
C GLU A 186 18.99 5.40 -7.27
N TRP A 187 18.25 5.56 -8.36
CA TRP A 187 17.28 4.56 -8.82
C TRP A 187 17.69 3.94 -10.15
N ASP A 188 17.61 2.62 -10.25
CA ASP A 188 17.83 1.90 -11.50
C ASP A 188 16.54 1.20 -11.94
N TYR A 189 15.81 1.86 -12.85
CA TYR A 189 14.56 1.35 -13.38
C TYR A 189 14.73 0.06 -14.21
N ARG A 190 15.91 -0.15 -14.82
CA ARG A 190 16.15 -1.38 -15.59
C ARG A 190 16.18 -2.58 -14.67
N LYS A 191 16.91 -2.48 -13.55
CA LYS A 191 16.92 -3.49 -12.48
C LYS A 191 15.53 -3.67 -11.86
N PHE A 192 14.80 -2.59 -11.63
CA PHE A 192 13.46 -2.65 -11.02
C PHE A 192 12.48 -3.50 -11.83
N LYS A 193 12.61 -3.48 -13.16
CA LYS A 193 11.76 -4.28 -14.06
C LYS A 193 12.19 -5.73 -14.22
N GLN A 194 13.37 -6.12 -13.74
CA GLN A 194 13.89 -7.49 -13.94
C GLN A 194 13.05 -8.54 -13.22
N ILE A 195 12.54 -8.23 -12.02
CA ILE A 195 11.69 -9.15 -11.24
C ILE A 195 10.22 -8.73 -11.42
N ARG A 196 9.64 -9.07 -12.57
CA ARG A 196 8.27 -8.65 -12.98
C ARG A 196 7.23 -8.87 -11.87
N GLN A 197 7.23 -10.04 -11.22
CA GLN A 197 6.28 -10.33 -10.15
C GLN A 197 6.41 -9.37 -8.95
N MET A 198 7.63 -9.00 -8.56
CA MET A 198 7.85 -8.05 -7.47
C MET A 198 7.42 -6.63 -7.86
N MET A 199 7.64 -6.25 -9.13
CA MET A 199 7.16 -4.98 -9.66
C MET A 199 5.63 -4.88 -9.62
N GLU A 200 4.91 -5.89 -10.10
CA GLU A 200 3.44 -5.92 -10.08
C GLU A 200 2.92 -5.89 -8.64
N ASN A 201 3.46 -6.72 -7.74
CA ASN A 201 3.08 -6.70 -6.32
C ASN A 201 3.34 -5.33 -5.66
N THR A 202 4.41 -4.65 -6.05
CA THR A 202 4.75 -3.31 -5.57
C THR A 202 3.74 -2.29 -6.10
N LEU A 203 3.39 -2.36 -7.38
CA LEU A 203 2.38 -1.51 -8.00
C LEU A 203 1.02 -1.66 -7.29
N ASP A 204 0.58 -2.90 -7.06
CA ASP A 204 -0.66 -3.21 -6.36
C ASP A 204 -0.67 -2.62 -4.94
N SER A 205 0.41 -2.82 -4.19
CA SER A 205 0.57 -2.27 -2.83
C SER A 205 0.44 -0.74 -2.81
N VAL A 206 1.07 -0.05 -3.77
CA VAL A 206 1.04 1.41 -3.88
C VAL A 206 -0.36 1.91 -4.22
N PHE A 207 -1.05 1.26 -5.16
CA PHE A 207 -2.43 1.60 -5.51
C PHE A 207 -3.43 1.31 -4.39
N ILE A 208 -3.29 0.17 -3.70
CA ILE A 208 -4.11 -0.15 -2.52
C ILE A 208 -3.92 0.93 -1.45
N GLN A 209 -2.68 1.38 -1.22
CA GLN A 209 -2.45 2.49 -0.32
C GLN A 209 -3.08 3.79 -0.80
N LEU A 210 -2.99 4.12 -2.10
CA LEU A 210 -3.65 5.30 -2.66
C LEU A 210 -5.16 5.27 -2.42
N ALA A 211 -5.80 4.12 -2.60
CA ALA A 211 -7.23 3.94 -2.33
C ALA A 211 -7.58 4.15 -0.85
N ILE A 212 -6.77 3.59 0.07
CA ILE A 212 -6.94 3.81 1.52
C ILE A 212 -6.79 5.30 1.87
N LEU A 213 -5.77 5.96 1.33
CA LEU A 213 -5.54 7.39 1.57
C LEU A 213 -6.68 8.24 1.01
N ASN A 214 -7.23 7.86 -0.15
CA ASN A 214 -8.40 8.52 -0.73
C ASN A 214 -9.64 8.44 0.16
N ASN A 215 -9.87 7.31 0.82
CA ASN A 215 -10.96 7.21 1.81
C ASN A 215 -10.78 8.20 2.96
N THR A 216 -9.55 8.33 3.48
CA THR A 216 -9.25 9.25 4.59
C THR A 216 -9.23 10.72 4.19
N ALA A 217 -9.03 11.01 2.90
CA ALA A 217 -8.95 12.37 2.38
C ALA A 217 -10.33 13.01 2.14
N CYS A 218 -11.42 12.23 2.10
CA CYS A 218 -12.78 12.75 2.04
C CYS A 218 -13.12 13.70 3.21
N ASP A 219 -12.44 13.54 4.35
CA ASP A 219 -12.58 14.40 5.53
C ASP A 219 -11.60 15.60 5.53
N THR A 220 -10.91 15.84 4.41
CA THR A 220 -9.91 16.91 4.24
C THR A 220 -10.31 17.88 3.12
N LEU A 221 -9.50 18.93 2.91
CA LEU A 221 -9.64 19.85 1.76
C LEU A 221 -9.40 19.15 0.40
N PHE A 222 -8.86 17.93 0.39
CA PHE A 222 -8.50 17.19 -0.82
C PHE A 222 -9.62 16.22 -1.23
N GLY A 223 -10.63 16.75 -1.92
CA GLY A 223 -11.76 15.97 -2.43
C GLY A 223 -11.46 15.18 -3.70
N ASN A 224 -12.49 14.52 -4.25
CA ASN A 224 -12.37 13.66 -5.44
C ASN A 224 -11.78 14.39 -6.67
N ILE A 225 -12.05 15.69 -6.83
CA ILE A 225 -11.51 16.47 -7.96
C ILE A 225 -10.00 16.61 -7.90
N PHE A 226 -9.44 16.82 -6.70
CA PHE A 226 -7.99 16.86 -6.51
C PHE A 226 -7.35 15.55 -6.95
N TYR A 227 -7.94 14.40 -6.57
CA TYR A 227 -7.40 13.10 -6.97
C TYR A 227 -7.45 12.88 -8.49
N TYR A 228 -8.52 13.35 -9.14
CA TYR A 228 -8.63 13.29 -10.58
C TYR A 228 -7.51 14.11 -11.25
N ASP A 229 -7.36 15.39 -10.88
CA ASP A 229 -6.39 16.28 -11.50
C ASP A 229 -4.94 15.93 -11.16
N PHE A 230 -4.69 15.47 -9.93
CA PHE A 230 -3.36 15.22 -9.41
C PHE A 230 -2.84 13.81 -9.71
N PHE A 231 -3.72 12.79 -9.75
CA PHE A 231 -3.34 11.40 -10.01
C PHE A 231 -3.91 10.89 -11.32
N PHE A 232 -5.24 10.75 -11.40
CA PHE A 232 -5.84 9.85 -12.38
C PHE A 232 -5.73 10.32 -13.82
N LYS A 233 -5.80 11.63 -14.08
CA LYS A 233 -5.71 12.18 -15.43
C LYS A 233 -4.43 11.73 -16.14
N GLU A 234 -3.29 11.92 -15.49
CA GLU A 234 -1.99 11.51 -16.03
C GLU A 234 -1.82 9.99 -15.99
N LEU A 235 -2.13 9.35 -14.86
CA LEU A 235 -1.87 7.91 -14.70
C LEU A 235 -2.62 7.06 -15.73
N LEU A 236 -3.84 7.45 -16.11
CA LEU A 236 -4.60 6.79 -17.17
C LEU A 236 -3.96 6.92 -18.56
N GLU A 237 -3.18 7.97 -18.82
CA GLU A 237 -2.50 8.16 -20.11
C GLU A 237 -1.22 7.31 -20.22
N ILE A 238 -0.55 7.06 -19.09
CA ILE A 238 0.76 6.38 -19.07
C ILE A 238 0.69 4.90 -18.67
N MET A 239 -0.41 4.44 -18.07
CA MET A 239 -0.51 3.07 -17.56
C MET A 239 -0.92 2.09 -18.66
N GLU A 240 -0.02 1.16 -18.96
CA GLU A 240 -0.31 0.01 -19.82
C GLU A 240 -1.26 -0.98 -19.13
N THR A 241 -2.09 -1.68 -19.90
CA THR A 241 -3.05 -2.70 -19.44
C THR A 241 -2.68 -4.12 -19.90
N ASP A 242 -1.38 -4.38 -20.04
CA ASP A 242 -0.84 -5.64 -20.57
C ASP A 242 -0.89 -6.82 -19.57
N THR A 243 -1.16 -6.54 -18.29
CA THR A 243 -1.37 -7.55 -17.25
C THR A 243 -2.78 -7.48 -16.68
N TYR A 244 -3.22 -8.60 -16.09
CA TYR A 244 -4.47 -8.67 -15.35
C TYR A 244 -4.49 -7.65 -14.18
N ASN A 245 -3.41 -7.59 -13.38
CA ASN A 245 -3.28 -6.64 -12.25
C ASN A 245 -3.43 -5.19 -12.74
N ARG A 246 -2.68 -4.81 -13.79
CA ARG A 246 -2.74 -3.46 -14.35
C ARG A 246 -4.11 -3.13 -14.94
N SER A 247 -4.79 -4.09 -15.56
CA SER A 247 -6.14 -3.91 -16.06
C SER A 247 -7.13 -3.57 -14.94
N ILE A 248 -7.03 -4.24 -13.79
CA ILE A 248 -7.87 -3.93 -12.61
C ILE A 248 -7.58 -2.52 -12.10
N LEU A 249 -6.31 -2.18 -11.93
CA LEU A 249 -5.89 -0.86 -11.43
C LEU A 249 -6.31 0.27 -12.38
N TYR A 250 -6.14 0.06 -13.68
CA TYR A 250 -6.60 0.98 -14.73
C TYR A 250 -8.11 1.16 -14.66
N ASN A 251 -8.88 0.07 -14.60
CA ASN A 251 -10.34 0.13 -14.52
C ASN A 251 -10.82 0.83 -13.25
N TRP A 252 -10.16 0.61 -12.11
CA TRP A 252 -10.45 1.33 -10.87
C TRP A 252 -10.25 2.85 -11.03
N MET A 253 -9.12 3.29 -11.61
CA MET A 253 -8.88 4.70 -11.91
C MET A 253 -9.89 5.26 -12.93
N TYR A 254 -10.25 4.47 -13.95
CA TYR A 254 -11.21 4.87 -14.99
C TYR A 254 -12.57 5.14 -14.37
N VAL A 255 -13.08 4.23 -13.53
CA VAL A 255 -14.35 4.41 -12.80
C VAL A 255 -14.30 5.72 -12.01
N LYS A 256 -13.21 6.00 -11.29
CA LYS A 256 -13.04 7.24 -10.51
C LYS A 256 -13.03 8.49 -11.40
N ALA A 257 -12.40 8.42 -12.56
CA ALA A 257 -12.33 9.52 -13.52
C ALA A 257 -13.65 9.76 -14.26
N SER A 258 -14.49 8.73 -14.45
CA SER A 258 -15.72 8.86 -15.24
C SER A 258 -16.74 9.79 -14.57
N TYR A 259 -16.72 9.96 -13.25
CA TYR A 259 -17.55 10.98 -12.59
C TYR A 259 -17.27 12.39 -13.14
N PHE A 260 -16.01 12.75 -13.33
CA PHE A 260 -15.60 14.08 -13.79
C PHE A 260 -15.69 14.24 -15.32
N LYS A 261 -15.51 13.14 -16.06
CA LYS A 261 -15.52 13.16 -17.54
C LYS A 261 -16.91 12.97 -18.13
N GLU A 262 -17.73 12.12 -17.52
CA GLU A 262 -18.99 11.60 -18.08
C GLU A 262 -20.18 11.81 -17.13
N GLY A 263 -19.93 12.23 -15.90
CA GLY A 263 -20.96 12.53 -14.91
C GLY A 263 -21.35 11.36 -14.02
N LYS A 264 -22.30 11.64 -13.12
CA LYS A 264 -22.75 10.75 -12.04
C LYS A 264 -23.29 9.40 -12.53
N GLU A 265 -24.09 9.39 -13.59
CA GLU A 265 -24.70 8.14 -14.08
C GLU A 265 -23.64 7.17 -14.61
N ALA A 266 -22.68 7.67 -15.38
CA ALA A 266 -21.56 6.89 -15.88
C ALA A 266 -20.72 6.32 -14.73
N PHE A 267 -20.41 7.15 -13.71
CA PHE A 267 -19.73 6.69 -12.50
C PHE A 267 -20.46 5.51 -11.82
N LEU A 268 -21.76 5.64 -11.52
CA LEU A 268 -22.51 4.58 -10.83
C LEU A 268 -22.62 3.30 -11.66
N ASN A 269 -22.78 3.43 -12.98
CA ASN A 269 -22.78 2.28 -13.89
C ASN A 269 -21.41 1.57 -13.90
N ASN A 270 -20.32 2.34 -13.98
CA ASN A 270 -18.96 1.80 -13.98
C ASN A 270 -18.61 1.14 -12.63
N VAL A 271 -19.05 1.71 -11.50
CA VAL A 271 -18.95 1.06 -10.19
C VAL A 271 -19.70 -0.27 -10.18
N SER A 272 -20.94 -0.31 -10.68
CA SER A 272 -21.72 -1.55 -10.76
C SER A 272 -21.00 -2.62 -11.61
N THR A 273 -20.45 -2.24 -12.76
CA THR A 273 -19.67 -3.13 -13.63
C THR A 273 -18.43 -3.67 -12.91
N PHE A 274 -17.63 -2.80 -12.28
CA PHE A 274 -16.43 -3.18 -11.53
C PHE A 274 -16.76 -4.14 -10.37
N LEU A 275 -17.87 -3.93 -9.68
CA LEU A 275 -18.28 -4.78 -8.56
C LEU A 275 -18.90 -6.11 -8.99
N LYS A 276 -19.39 -6.23 -10.23
CA LYS A 276 -19.95 -7.48 -10.77
C LYS A 276 -18.89 -8.43 -11.27
N ASP A 277 -17.71 -7.93 -11.58
CA ASP A 277 -16.61 -8.76 -12.04
C ASP A 277 -16.21 -9.75 -10.92
N GLU A 278 -16.50 -11.04 -11.16
CA GLU A 278 -16.20 -12.15 -10.27
C GLU A 278 -14.76 -12.63 -10.42
N GLU A 279 -14.09 -12.27 -11.52
CA GLU A 279 -12.71 -12.62 -11.76
C GLU A 279 -11.76 -11.75 -10.92
N ILE A 280 -12.19 -10.59 -10.40
CA ILE A 280 -11.34 -9.70 -9.57
C ILE A 280 -11.05 -10.34 -8.21
N SER A 281 -9.78 -10.71 -8.01
CA SER A 281 -9.24 -11.29 -6.76
C SER A 281 -9.65 -10.52 -5.49
N PRO A 282 -9.88 -11.22 -4.36
CA PRO A 282 -10.10 -10.61 -3.04
C PRO A 282 -9.00 -9.64 -2.58
N ASP A 283 -7.77 -9.76 -3.08
CA ASP A 283 -6.67 -8.86 -2.73
C ASP A 283 -6.98 -7.39 -3.11
N TYR A 284 -7.87 -7.17 -4.08
CA TYR A 284 -8.32 -5.85 -4.52
C TYR A 284 -9.58 -5.35 -3.81
N ASN A 285 -10.03 -6.00 -2.74
CA ASN A 285 -11.22 -5.59 -1.99
C ASN A 285 -11.12 -4.15 -1.46
N LYS A 286 -9.92 -3.62 -1.20
CA LYS A 286 -9.73 -2.21 -0.83
C LYS A 286 -10.05 -1.22 -1.95
N LEU A 287 -9.90 -1.61 -3.22
CA LEU A 287 -10.34 -0.81 -4.35
C LEU A 287 -11.86 -0.79 -4.44
N LYS A 288 -12.50 -1.95 -4.25
CA LYS A 288 -13.97 -2.09 -4.19
C LYS A 288 -14.55 -1.24 -3.05
N GLU A 289 -13.98 -1.33 -1.85
CA GLU A 289 -14.35 -0.52 -0.68
C GLU A 289 -14.25 0.97 -0.98
N ASN A 290 -13.16 1.42 -1.60
CA ASN A 290 -12.99 2.82 -1.99
C ASN A 290 -14.08 3.31 -2.96
N LEU A 291 -14.40 2.54 -4.00
CA LEU A 291 -15.47 2.89 -4.95
C LEU A 291 -16.83 2.98 -4.25
N LEU A 292 -17.15 2.02 -3.37
CA LEU A 292 -18.40 2.00 -2.61
C LEU A 292 -18.56 3.23 -1.71
N LEU A 293 -17.50 3.63 -1.00
CA LEU A 293 -17.51 4.82 -0.17
C LEU A 293 -17.67 6.10 -1.02
N ASN A 294 -17.05 6.17 -2.19
CA ASN A 294 -17.24 7.32 -3.08
C ASN A 294 -18.65 7.38 -3.69
N SER A 295 -19.29 6.23 -3.94
CA SER A 295 -20.69 6.20 -4.35
C SER A 295 -21.61 6.82 -3.30
N ILE A 296 -21.34 6.62 -2.01
CA ILE A 296 -22.09 7.29 -0.95
C ILE A 296 -21.91 8.81 -1.05
N GLU A 297 -20.69 9.32 -1.21
CA GLU A 297 -20.43 10.76 -1.30
C GLU A 297 -21.13 11.40 -2.51
N VAL A 298 -21.01 10.80 -3.69
CA VAL A 298 -21.67 11.28 -4.92
C VAL A 298 -23.21 11.26 -4.81
N LEU A 299 -23.76 10.36 -3.98
CA LEU A 299 -25.19 10.29 -3.73
C LEU A 299 -25.66 11.22 -2.60
N LYS A 300 -24.79 11.60 -1.65
CA LYS A 300 -25.10 12.59 -0.59
C LYS A 300 -25.43 13.96 -1.17
N GLU A 301 -24.83 14.33 -2.29
CA GLU A 301 -25.08 15.60 -3.00
C GLU A 301 -26.52 15.71 -3.54
N HIS A 302 -27.29 14.62 -3.51
CA HIS A 302 -28.66 14.56 -3.99
C HIS A 302 -29.55 13.85 -2.96
N GLU A 303 -30.07 14.61 -1.98
CA GLU A 303 -30.94 14.10 -0.91
C GLU A 303 -32.10 13.27 -1.49
N SER A 304 -32.07 11.97 -1.20
CA SER A 304 -33.12 11.04 -1.59
C SER A 304 -33.21 9.88 -0.60
N ARG A 305 -34.40 9.29 -0.50
CA ARG A 305 -34.66 8.05 0.25
C ARG A 305 -33.69 6.91 -0.13
N ASP A 306 -33.16 6.96 -1.34
CA ASP A 306 -32.19 6.01 -1.90
C ASP A 306 -30.83 6.07 -1.19
N LEU A 307 -30.44 7.21 -0.61
CA LEU A 307 -29.16 7.36 0.08
C LEU A 307 -29.07 6.49 1.34
N LYS A 308 -30.17 6.35 2.10
CA LYS A 308 -30.20 5.50 3.29
C LYS A 308 -30.03 4.03 2.92
N LEU A 309 -30.77 3.57 1.92
CA LEU A 309 -30.68 2.20 1.40
C LEU A 309 -29.29 1.91 0.85
N VAL A 310 -28.70 2.85 0.09
CA VAL A 310 -27.33 2.70 -0.41
C VAL A 310 -26.31 2.62 0.72
N LYS A 311 -26.42 3.48 1.75
CA LYS A 311 -25.52 3.41 2.91
C LYS A 311 -25.62 2.06 3.64
N GLU A 312 -26.83 1.55 3.84
CA GLU A 312 -27.08 0.25 4.46
C GLU A 312 -26.46 -0.88 3.61
N SER A 313 -26.77 -0.93 2.31
CA SER A 313 -26.24 -1.96 1.40
C SER A 313 -24.72 -1.88 1.24
N VAL A 314 -24.13 -0.68 1.18
CA VAL A 314 -22.67 -0.51 1.14
C VAL A 314 -22.03 -1.01 2.43
N SER A 315 -22.58 -0.65 3.60
CA SER A 315 -22.04 -1.07 4.89
C SER A 315 -22.04 -2.60 5.02
N GLN A 316 -23.14 -3.24 4.60
CA GLN A 316 -23.28 -4.69 4.59
C GLN A 316 -22.33 -5.38 3.59
N TYR A 317 -22.16 -4.79 2.40
CA TYR A 317 -21.20 -5.31 1.42
C TYR A 317 -19.77 -5.26 1.97
N ILE A 318 -19.36 -4.13 2.56
CA ILE A 318 -18.03 -3.96 3.15
C ILE A 318 -17.81 -4.94 4.30
N SER A 319 -18.81 -5.20 5.15
CA SER A 319 -18.68 -6.23 6.20
C SER A 319 -18.46 -7.63 5.63
N ASN A 320 -19.06 -7.93 4.46
CA ASN A 320 -18.90 -9.22 3.78
C ASN A 320 -17.57 -9.34 3.01
N LEU A 321 -16.90 -8.22 2.69
CA LEU A 321 -15.56 -8.22 2.09
C LEU A 321 -14.45 -8.54 3.09
N GLN A 322 -14.68 -8.32 4.38
CA GLN A 322 -13.70 -8.65 5.42
C GLN A 322 -13.73 -10.15 5.69
N PRO A 323 -12.57 -10.84 5.78
CA PRO A 323 -12.55 -12.18 6.34
C PRO A 323 -13.18 -12.11 7.73
N LEU A 324 -14.12 -13.00 8.05
CA LEU A 324 -14.58 -13.20 9.43
C LEU A 324 -13.32 -13.33 10.29
N ALA A 325 -13.15 -12.38 11.23
CA ALA A 325 -11.97 -12.33 12.08
C ALA A 325 -11.76 -13.69 12.75
N VAL A 326 -10.57 -14.28 12.56
CA VAL A 326 -10.09 -15.46 13.30
C VAL A 326 -9.33 -14.98 14.53
#